data_AF-A0A496UFR6-F1
#
_entry.id   AF-A0A496UFR6-F1
#
_cell.length_a   1.000
_cell.length_b   1.000
_cell.length_c   1.000
_cell.angle_alpha   90.00
_cell.angle_beta   90.00
_cell.angle_gamma   90.00
#
_symmetry.space_group_name_H-M   'P 1'
#
loop_
_entity.id
_entity.type
_entity.pdbx_description
1 polymer ?
#
loop_
_entity_poly.entity_id
_entity_poly.type
_entity_poly.pdbx_seq_one_letter_code
_entity_poly.pdbx_strand_id
1 'polypeptide(L)'
;PWWQKTNKANVPIRFVLVQATMVSLVALIYVIVPAVNAGFFMVLILTMVLYAVMYLLLFAAGIKLRYKYPDVERTYRIPGGNTGMWIVGGVGFLTMIFVIIISFFPPSNLQVGSPLFYVLFMVAGLVIFSSLPMIIYSCRKPAWKAITTSDTEESE
;
A
#
# COMPACT_ATOMS: atom_id res chain seq x y z
N PRO A 1 16.40 -17.19 0.66
CA PRO A 1 15.42 -16.98 1.77
C PRO A 1 14.06 -17.58 1.43
N TRP A 2 13.28 -18.06 2.41
CA TRP A 2 12.02 -18.78 2.14
C TRP A 2 11.04 -17.96 1.28
N TRP A 3 10.89 -16.66 1.55
CA TRP A 3 10.00 -15.75 0.82
C TRP A 3 10.48 -15.32 -0.57
N GLN A 4 11.74 -15.57 -0.92
CA GLN A 4 12.36 -15.10 -2.18
C GLN A 4 12.42 -16.20 -3.26
N LYS A 5 11.73 -17.33 -3.08
CA LYS A 5 11.72 -18.40 -4.10
C LYS A 5 10.90 -17.95 -5.32
N THR A 6 11.55 -17.88 -6.47
CA THR A 6 10.94 -17.49 -7.75
C THR A 6 10.73 -18.69 -8.68
N ASN A 7 9.86 -18.53 -9.69
CA ASN A 7 9.74 -19.47 -10.81
C ASN A 7 10.67 -19.06 -11.98
N LYS A 8 10.58 -19.78 -13.11
CA LYS A 8 11.34 -19.49 -14.35
C LYS A 8 11.07 -18.09 -14.93
N ALA A 9 9.95 -17.46 -14.57
CA ALA A 9 9.58 -16.10 -14.99
C ALA A 9 9.89 -15.04 -13.92
N ASN A 10 10.74 -15.36 -12.93
CA ASN A 10 11.11 -14.47 -11.81
C ASN A 10 9.94 -14.04 -10.91
N VAL A 11 8.81 -14.75 -10.92
CA VAL A 11 7.65 -14.46 -10.06
C VAL A 11 7.85 -15.11 -8.68
N PRO A 12 7.69 -14.37 -7.56
CA PRO A 12 7.84 -14.90 -6.20
C PRO A 12 6.67 -15.82 -5.81
N ILE A 13 6.84 -17.12 -6.04
CA ILE A 13 5.77 -18.14 -5.95
C ILE A 13 5.13 -18.17 -4.56
N ARG A 14 5.94 -18.19 -3.51
CA ARG A 14 5.44 -18.37 -2.13
C ARG A 14 4.65 -17.16 -1.64
N PHE A 15 5.01 -15.96 -2.06
CA PHE A 15 4.27 -14.76 -1.73
C PHE A 15 2.89 -14.76 -2.39
N VAL A 16 2.85 -15.06 -3.69
CA VAL A 16 1.59 -15.15 -4.46
C VAL A 16 0.67 -16.25 -3.91
N LEU A 17 1.23 -17.40 -3.53
CA LEU A 17 0.44 -18.52 -3.02
C LEU A 17 -0.20 -18.22 -1.65
N VAL A 18 0.52 -17.51 -0.76
CA VAL A 18 -0.03 -17.04 0.52
C VAL A 18 -1.16 -16.03 0.27
N GLN A 19 -0.95 -15.05 -0.60
CA GLN A 19 -1.99 -14.08 -0.97
C GLN A 19 -3.23 -14.75 -1.57
N ALA A 20 -3.04 -15.65 -2.54
CA ALA A 20 -4.13 -16.35 -3.22
C ALA A 20 -4.94 -17.22 -2.23
N THR A 21 -4.26 -17.88 -1.30
CA THR A 21 -4.92 -18.66 -0.24
C THR A 21 -5.72 -17.74 0.68
N MET A 22 -5.13 -16.64 1.15
CA MET A 22 -5.82 -15.69 2.03
C MET A 22 -7.06 -15.08 1.37
N VAL A 23 -6.96 -14.64 0.10
CA VAL A 23 -8.09 -14.05 -0.63
C VAL A 23 -9.18 -15.09 -0.88
N SER A 24 -8.82 -16.32 -1.23
CA SER A 24 -9.79 -17.42 -1.43
C SER A 24 -10.56 -17.75 -0.16
N LEU A 25 -9.90 -17.77 1.00
CA LEU A 25 -10.56 -18.00 2.29
C LEU A 25 -11.57 -16.90 2.63
N VAL A 26 -11.17 -15.64 2.43
CA VAL A 26 -12.08 -14.49 2.64
C VAL A 26 -13.27 -14.56 1.67
N ALA A 27 -13.03 -14.91 0.40
CA ALA A 27 -14.10 -15.08 -0.59
C ALA A 27 -15.09 -16.18 -0.19
N LEU A 28 -14.62 -17.30 0.38
CA LEU A 28 -15.49 -18.40 0.83
C LEU A 28 -16.40 -17.97 1.99
N ILE A 29 -15.91 -17.11 2.89
CA ILE A 29 -16.74 -16.56 3.99
C ILE A 29 -17.94 -15.77 3.45
N TYR A 30 -17.77 -15.04 2.35
CA TYR A 30 -18.86 -14.27 1.73
C TYR A 30 -20.01 -15.14 1.19
N VAL A 31 -19.80 -16.44 0.97
CA VAL A 31 -20.89 -17.36 0.57
C VAL A 31 -21.91 -17.56 1.70
N ILE A 32 -21.49 -17.42 2.95
CA ILE A 32 -22.31 -17.75 4.14
C ILE A 32 -22.84 -16.48 4.82
N VAL A 33 -22.21 -15.33 4.59
CA VAL A 33 -22.60 -14.06 5.22
C VAL A 33 -23.80 -13.45 4.49
N PRO A 34 -24.94 -13.18 5.17
CA PRO A 34 -26.13 -12.61 4.53
C PRO A 34 -25.95 -11.14 4.09
N ALA A 35 -25.05 -10.40 4.73
CA ALA A 35 -24.78 -8.98 4.47
C ALA A 35 -23.54 -8.75 3.58
N VAL A 36 -23.44 -9.46 2.44
CA VAL A 36 -22.28 -9.41 1.53
C VAL A 36 -21.92 -7.99 1.09
N ASN A 37 -22.94 -7.19 0.73
CA ASN A 37 -22.74 -5.83 0.20
C ASN A 37 -22.04 -4.89 1.20
N ALA A 38 -22.46 -4.91 2.47
CA ALA A 38 -21.86 -4.09 3.51
C ALA A 38 -20.41 -4.50 3.80
N GLY A 39 -20.14 -5.81 3.91
CA GLY A 39 -18.79 -6.32 4.13
C GLY A 39 -17.85 -5.99 2.97
N PHE A 40 -18.31 -6.20 1.72
CA PHE A 40 -17.54 -5.87 0.53
C PHE A 40 -17.20 -4.38 0.48
N PHE A 41 -18.17 -3.51 0.77
CA PHE A 41 -17.96 -2.07 0.81
C PHE A 41 -16.95 -1.65 1.87
N MET A 42 -17.00 -2.25 3.08
CA MET A 42 -16.01 -1.99 4.13
C MET A 42 -14.59 -2.41 3.69
N VAL A 43 -14.42 -3.59 3.10
CA VAL A 43 -13.11 -4.04 2.62
C VAL A 43 -12.59 -3.15 1.48
N LEU A 44 -13.47 -2.71 0.60
CA LEU A 44 -13.15 -1.80 -0.50
C LEU A 44 -12.67 -0.45 0.02
N ILE A 45 -13.38 0.16 0.98
CA ILE A 45 -12.94 1.41 1.59
C ILE A 45 -11.62 1.22 2.33
N LEU A 46 -11.46 0.15 3.11
CA LEU A 46 -10.20 -0.13 3.80
C LEU A 46 -9.03 -0.19 2.80
N THR A 47 -9.24 -0.85 1.66
CA THR A 47 -8.23 -0.92 0.59
C THR A 47 -7.92 0.47 0.02
N MET A 48 -8.94 1.29 -0.27
CA MET A 48 -8.74 2.66 -0.75
C MET A 48 -7.95 3.52 0.24
N VAL A 49 -8.21 3.39 1.54
CA VAL A 49 -7.50 4.15 2.58
C VAL A 49 -6.05 3.72 2.69
N LEU A 50 -5.76 2.41 2.59
CA LEU A 50 -4.39 1.91 2.56
C LEU A 50 -3.61 2.46 1.36
N TYR A 51 -4.26 2.53 0.19
CA TYR A 51 -3.68 3.17 -1.00
C TYR A 51 -3.48 4.68 -0.79
N ALA A 52 -4.43 5.37 -0.16
CA ALA A 52 -4.32 6.79 0.12
C ALA A 52 -3.11 7.11 1.02
N VAL A 53 -2.84 6.28 2.03
CA VAL A 53 -1.62 6.42 2.87
C VAL A 53 -0.35 6.25 2.04
N MET A 54 -0.31 5.26 1.15
CA MET A 54 0.83 5.11 0.23
C MET A 54 1.00 6.34 -0.65
N TYR A 55 -0.10 6.90 -1.19
CA TYR A 55 -0.05 8.10 -2.00
C TYR A 55 0.39 9.35 -1.21
N LEU A 56 0.03 9.47 0.07
CA LEU A 56 0.57 10.54 0.92
C LEU A 56 2.10 10.47 1.00
N LEU A 57 2.63 9.28 1.24
CA LEU A 57 4.08 9.06 1.27
C LEU A 57 4.71 9.35 -0.10
N LEU A 58 4.05 8.97 -1.19
CA LEU A 58 4.50 9.23 -2.57
C LEU A 58 4.59 10.73 -2.84
N PHE A 59 3.54 11.50 -2.57
CA PHE A 59 3.54 12.95 -2.80
C PHE A 59 4.56 13.67 -1.92
N ALA A 60 4.64 13.31 -0.63
CA ALA A 60 5.64 13.85 0.28
C ALA A 60 7.07 13.53 -0.17
N ALA A 61 7.33 12.28 -0.60
CA ALA A 61 8.61 11.88 -1.15
C ALA A 61 8.94 12.61 -2.45
N GLY A 62 7.97 12.81 -3.34
CA GLY A 62 8.15 13.55 -4.58
C GLY A 62 8.60 14.99 -4.34
N ILE A 63 7.93 15.69 -3.42
CA ILE A 63 8.30 17.07 -3.04
C ILE A 63 9.69 17.06 -2.40
N LYS A 64 9.96 16.15 -1.45
CA LYS A 64 11.26 16.04 -0.77
C LYS A 64 12.41 15.74 -1.76
N LEU A 65 12.20 14.84 -2.71
CA LEU A 65 13.22 14.43 -3.68
C LEU A 65 13.60 15.58 -4.62
N ARG A 66 12.65 16.48 -4.91
CA ARG A 66 12.90 17.69 -5.71
C ARG A 66 13.96 18.59 -5.08
N TYR A 67 13.93 18.71 -3.74
CA TYR A 67 14.88 19.53 -2.99
C TYR A 67 16.14 18.76 -2.59
N LYS A 68 16.03 17.47 -2.28
CA LYS A 68 17.15 16.67 -1.77
C LYS A 68 18.14 16.27 -2.86
N TYR A 69 17.67 16.03 -4.08
CA TYR A 69 18.51 15.63 -5.21
C TYR A 69 18.15 16.43 -6.46
N PRO A 70 18.43 17.74 -6.48
CA PRO A 70 18.03 18.61 -7.58
C PRO A 70 18.69 18.20 -8.90
N ASP A 71 19.97 17.81 -8.87
CA ASP A 71 20.83 17.61 -10.04
C ASP A 71 20.70 16.25 -10.73
N VAL A 72 19.87 15.36 -10.20
CA VAL A 72 19.61 14.07 -10.83
C VAL A 72 18.88 14.30 -12.16
N GLU A 73 19.45 13.75 -13.23
CA GLU A 73 18.83 13.74 -14.55
C GLU A 73 17.53 12.93 -14.50
N ARG A 74 16.42 13.55 -14.89
CA ARG A 74 15.08 12.95 -14.82
C ARG A 74 14.51 12.93 -16.23
N THR A 75 14.18 11.74 -16.73
CA THR A 75 13.53 11.54 -18.03
C THR A 75 12.21 12.30 -18.13
N TYR A 76 11.52 12.48 -17.00
CA TYR A 76 10.30 13.26 -16.89
C TYR A 76 10.39 14.32 -15.78
N ARG A 77 9.91 15.53 -16.07
CA ARG A 77 9.83 16.64 -15.11
C ARG A 77 8.43 17.23 -15.15
N ILE A 78 7.89 17.52 -13.97
CA ILE A 78 6.62 18.24 -13.86
C ILE A 78 6.83 19.65 -14.44
N PRO A 79 5.98 20.10 -15.39
CA PRO A 79 6.07 21.44 -15.95
C PRO A 79 5.88 22.50 -14.86
N GLY A 80 6.50 23.68 -15.01
CA GLY A 80 6.44 24.75 -14.00
C GLY A 80 7.40 24.59 -12.82
N GLY A 81 8.39 23.69 -12.93
CA GLY A 81 9.51 23.61 -11.97
C GLY A 81 9.07 23.29 -10.54
N ASN A 82 9.55 24.08 -9.57
CA ASN A 82 9.24 23.86 -8.15
C ASN A 82 7.79 24.25 -7.82
N THR A 83 7.27 25.30 -8.45
CA THR A 83 5.87 25.72 -8.29
C THR A 83 4.91 24.64 -8.81
N GLY A 84 5.20 24.08 -9.99
CA GLY A 84 4.43 22.95 -10.54
C GLY A 84 4.45 21.72 -9.64
N MET A 85 5.62 21.38 -9.08
CA MET A 85 5.74 20.28 -8.11
C MET A 85 4.92 20.51 -6.84
N TRP A 86 4.90 21.74 -6.31
CA TRP A 86 4.10 22.09 -5.13
C TRP A 86 2.61 22.08 -5.39
N ILE A 87 2.16 22.56 -6.56
CA ILE A 87 0.74 22.52 -6.92
C ILE A 87 0.30 21.06 -7.06
N VAL A 88 0.96 20.28 -7.92
CA VAL A 88 0.56 18.89 -8.18
C VAL A 88 0.72 18.03 -6.92
N GLY A 89 1.88 18.11 -6.27
CA GLY A 89 2.17 17.34 -5.06
C GLY A 89 1.33 17.76 -3.87
N GLY A 90 1.14 19.07 -3.67
CA GLY A 90 0.34 19.62 -2.57
C GLY A 90 -1.15 19.34 -2.72
N VAL A 91 -1.71 19.56 -3.92
CA VAL A 91 -3.12 19.22 -4.20
C VAL A 91 -3.34 17.72 -4.06
N GLY A 92 -2.46 16.90 -4.62
CA GLY A 92 -2.53 15.43 -4.47
C GLY A 92 -2.48 14.99 -3.01
N PHE A 93 -1.55 15.56 -2.23
CA PHE A 93 -1.40 15.27 -0.81
C PHE A 93 -2.66 15.66 -0.01
N LEU A 94 -3.17 16.88 -0.21
CA LEU A 94 -4.40 17.34 0.46
C LEU A 94 -5.62 16.49 0.08
N THR A 95 -5.72 16.10 -1.19
CA THR A 95 -6.78 15.20 -1.68
C THR A 95 -6.73 13.86 -0.96
N MET A 96 -5.55 13.28 -0.77
CA MET A 96 -5.42 12.00 -0.06
C MET A 96 -5.75 12.12 1.43
N ILE A 97 -5.41 13.24 2.08
CA ILE A 97 -5.88 13.53 3.45
C ILE A 97 -7.41 13.56 3.49
N PHE A 98 -8.03 14.26 2.55
CA PHE A 98 -9.48 14.37 2.46
C PHE A 98 -10.16 13.02 2.27
N VAL A 99 -9.62 12.16 1.39
CA VAL A 99 -10.11 10.79 1.18
C VAL A 99 -10.03 9.96 2.46
N ILE A 100 -8.92 10.07 3.21
CA ILE A 100 -8.76 9.38 4.50
C ILE A 100 -9.77 9.89 5.52
N ILE A 101 -10.05 11.20 5.57
CA ILE A 101 -11.05 11.74 6.51
C ILE A 101 -12.45 11.23 6.14
N ILE A 102 -12.83 11.29 4.87
CA ILE A 102 -14.15 10.85 4.40
C ILE A 102 -14.39 9.36 4.62
N SER A 103 -13.36 8.54 4.47
CA SER A 103 -13.51 7.09 4.61
C SER A 103 -13.96 6.65 6.00
N PHE A 104 -13.76 7.46 7.04
CA PHE A 104 -14.25 7.17 8.39
C PHE A 104 -15.74 7.48 8.59
N PHE A 105 -16.41 8.08 7.61
CA PHE A 105 -17.85 8.33 7.66
C PHE A 105 -18.61 7.23 6.91
N PRO A 106 -19.38 6.38 7.61
CA PRO A 106 -20.17 5.34 6.95
C PRO A 106 -21.31 5.97 6.13
N PRO A 107 -21.64 5.41 4.96
CA PRO A 107 -22.78 5.86 4.18
C PRO A 107 -24.10 5.49 4.87
N SER A 108 -25.06 6.42 4.88
CA SER A 108 -26.36 6.25 5.53
C SER A 108 -27.25 5.17 4.87
N ASN A 109 -26.98 4.85 3.60
CA ASN A 109 -27.79 3.93 2.79
C ASN A 109 -27.39 2.46 2.95
N LEU A 110 -26.29 2.15 3.66
CA LEU A 110 -25.83 0.78 3.88
C LEU A 110 -25.98 0.38 5.35
N GLN A 111 -26.57 -0.79 5.60
CA GLN A 111 -26.62 -1.39 6.93
C GLN A 111 -25.23 -1.94 7.30
N VAL A 112 -24.34 -1.04 7.68
CA VAL A 112 -22.98 -1.35 8.17
C VAL A 112 -22.96 -1.86 9.62
N GLY A 113 -24.13 -2.09 10.22
CA GLY A 113 -24.30 -2.41 11.63
C GLY A 113 -24.17 -1.15 12.50
N SER A 114 -23.24 -1.17 13.46
CA SER A 114 -22.95 -0.01 14.33
C SER A 114 -21.89 0.91 13.72
N PRO A 115 -22.08 2.25 13.72
CA PRO A 115 -21.05 3.20 13.31
C PRO A 115 -19.72 3.01 14.05
N LEU A 116 -19.78 2.62 15.33
CA LEU A 116 -18.57 2.34 16.12
C LEU A 116 -17.81 1.12 15.58
N PHE A 117 -18.53 0.06 15.21
CA PHE A 117 -17.92 -1.13 14.62
C PHE A 117 -17.22 -0.79 13.30
N TYR A 118 -17.86 0.01 12.45
CA TYR A 118 -17.28 0.48 11.20
C TYR A 118 -15.96 1.24 11.42
N VAL A 119 -15.97 2.25 12.29
CA VAL A 119 -14.78 3.07 12.56
C VAL A 119 -13.66 2.22 13.16
N LEU A 120 -13.98 1.34 14.11
CA LEU A 120 -12.99 0.47 14.74
C LEU A 120 -12.37 -0.51 13.73
N PHE A 121 -13.19 -1.09 12.85
CA PHE A 121 -12.72 -1.96 11.76
C PHE A 121 -11.75 -1.21 10.85
N MET A 122 -12.11 0.01 10.43
CA MET A 122 -11.26 0.84 9.56
C MET A 122 -9.93 1.20 10.22
N VAL A 123 -9.97 1.70 11.47
CA VAL A 123 -8.75 2.08 12.20
C VAL A 123 -7.86 0.87 12.45
N ALA A 124 -8.44 -0.25 12.92
CA ALA A 124 -7.68 -1.47 13.18
C ALA A 124 -7.04 -2.00 11.89
N GLY A 125 -7.81 -2.11 10.80
CA GLY A 125 -7.30 -2.53 9.50
C GLY A 125 -6.17 -1.64 9.02
N LEU A 126 -6.36 -0.32 9.06
CA LEU A 126 -5.36 0.66 8.64
C LEU A 126 -4.05 0.50 9.41
N VAL A 127 -4.14 0.44 10.75
CA VAL A 127 -2.95 0.31 11.62
C VAL A 127 -2.26 -1.03 11.42
N ILE A 128 -3.00 -2.14 11.36
CA ILE A 128 -2.44 -3.48 11.19
C ILE A 128 -1.73 -3.59 9.83
N PHE A 129 -2.40 -3.24 8.74
CA PHE A 129 -1.84 -3.39 7.40
C PHE A 129 -0.75 -2.36 7.09
N SER A 130 -0.83 -1.14 7.62
CA SER A 130 0.22 -0.14 7.45
C SER A 130 1.47 -0.44 8.30
N SER A 131 1.32 -1.07 9.46
CA SER A 131 2.46 -1.44 10.33
C SER A 131 3.14 -2.73 9.88
N LEU A 132 2.42 -3.65 9.24
CA LEU A 132 2.98 -4.92 8.75
C LEU A 132 4.26 -4.76 7.88
N PRO A 133 4.31 -3.94 6.82
CA PRO A 133 5.53 -3.76 6.03
C PRO A 133 6.66 -3.10 6.84
N MET A 134 6.33 -2.21 7.78
CA MET A 134 7.31 -1.57 8.67
C MET A 134 7.94 -2.60 9.62
N ILE A 135 7.13 -3.49 10.20
CA ILE A 135 7.60 -4.58 11.07
C ILE A 135 8.48 -5.56 10.27
N ILE A 136 8.06 -5.95 9.05
CA ILE A 136 8.84 -6.82 8.17
C ILE A 136 10.20 -6.17 7.86
N TYR A 137 10.22 -4.86 7.60
CA TYR A 137 11.44 -4.11 7.35
C TYR A 137 12.36 -4.09 8.58
N SER A 138 11.82 -3.86 9.78
CA SER A 138 12.59 -3.89 11.03
C SER A 138 13.17 -5.28 11.35
N CYS A 139 12.46 -6.35 10.98
CA CYS A 139 12.91 -7.74 11.16
C CYS A 139 13.81 -8.26 10.02
N ARG A 140 14.30 -7.38 9.13
CA ARG A 140 15.09 -7.78 7.96
C ARG A 140 16.39 -8.47 8.39
N LYS A 141 16.56 -9.73 7.96
CA LYS A 141 17.79 -10.49 8.20
C LYS A 141 18.91 -10.05 7.23
N PRO A 142 20.20 -10.09 7.65
CA PRO A 142 21.34 -9.76 6.79
C PRO A 142 21.38 -10.56 5.49
N ALA A 143 20.97 -11.83 5.55
CA ALA A 143 20.87 -12.76 4.41
C ALA A 143 19.76 -12.43 3.39
N TRP A 144 19.02 -11.32 3.56
CA TRP A 144 18.02 -10.85 2.59
C TRP A 144 18.56 -9.77 1.65
N LYS A 145 19.82 -9.32 1.83
CA LYS A 145 20.50 -8.50 0.83
C LYS A 145 20.63 -9.31 -0.46
N ALA A 146 20.25 -8.72 -1.58
CA ALA A 146 20.49 -9.33 -2.89
C ALA A 146 22.00 -9.62 -3.02
N ILE A 147 22.35 -10.78 -3.58
CA ILE A 147 23.72 -11.07 -4.03
C ILE A 147 24.06 -9.93 -5.00
N THR A 148 25.00 -9.08 -4.63
CA THR A 148 25.56 -8.08 -5.52
C THR A 148 26.18 -8.83 -6.69
N THR A 149 25.92 -8.37 -7.91
CA THR A 149 26.46 -8.91 -9.16
C THR A 149 28.00 -8.94 -9.23
N SER A 150 28.70 -8.48 -8.18
CA SER A 150 30.15 -8.66 -7.98
C SER A 150 30.57 -10.11 -7.82
N ASP A 151 29.67 -11.01 -7.39
CA ASP A 151 30.06 -12.37 -7.01
C ASP A 151 30.03 -13.37 -8.19
N THR A 152 29.66 -12.92 -9.39
CA THR A 152 29.59 -13.76 -10.61
C THR A 152 30.77 -13.55 -11.56
N GLU A 153 31.50 -12.43 -11.44
CA GLU A 153 32.69 -12.14 -12.28
C GLU A 153 33.99 -12.75 -11.74
N GLU A 154 34.02 -13.25 -10.49
CA GLU A 154 35.21 -13.91 -9.90
C GLU A 154 35.27 -15.43 -10.12
N SER A 155 34.30 -16.01 -10.85
CA SER A 155 34.22 -17.46 -11.09
C SER A 155 34.22 -17.87 -12.57
N GLU A 156 34.60 -16.98 -13.49
CA GLU A 156 34.93 -17.31 -14.89
C GLU A 156 36.44 -17.31 -15.14
#